data_AF-A0A848K7N6-F1
#
_entry.id   AF-A0A848K7N6-F1
#
_cell.length_a   1.000
_cell.length_b   1.000
_cell.length_c   1.000
_cell.angle_alpha   90.00
_cell.angle_beta   90.00
_cell.angle_gamma   90.00
#
_symmetry.space_group_name_H-M   'P 1'
#
loop_
_entity.id
_entity.type
_entity.pdbx_description
1 polymer ?
#
loop_
_entity_poly.entity_id
_entity_poly.type
_entity_poly.pdbx_seq_one_letter_code
_entity_poly.pdbx_strand_id
1 'polypeptide(L)' 'MLDTLDDAFRGLTPAERVSAAREIAERFSVVLASIERGEIGASPTEVARMEGAVAVLEALGSPQIRNSVDRQCYT' A
#
# COMPACT_ATOMS: atom_id res chain seq x y z
N MET A 1 -13.59 -6.00 4.99
CA MET A 1 -12.69 -5.74 3.83
C MET A 1 -11.28 -5.32 4.27
N LEU A 2 -11.09 -4.82 5.49
CA LEU A 2 -9.76 -4.66 6.11
C LEU A 2 -9.18 -6.00 6.63
N ASP A 3 -10.02 -6.98 6.97
CA ASP A 3 -9.59 -8.32 7.43
C ASP A 3 -8.64 -9.05 6.47
N THR A 4 -8.86 -8.92 5.16
CA THR A 4 -8.08 -9.68 4.16
C THR A 4 -6.64 -9.20 4.06
N LEU A 5 -6.38 -7.90 4.33
CA LEU A 5 -5.03 -7.36 4.39
C LEU A 5 -4.35 -7.74 5.72
N ASP A 6 -5.09 -7.73 6.83
CA ASP A 6 -4.52 -8.10 8.13
C ASP A 6 -4.05 -9.57 8.17
N ASP A 7 -4.80 -10.46 7.50
CA ASP A 7 -4.42 -11.87 7.35
C ASP A 7 -3.21 -12.07 6.41
N ALA A 8 -3.07 -11.25 5.36
CA ALA A 8 -1.92 -11.28 4.45
C ALA A 8 -0.61 -10.77 5.10
N PHE A 9 -0.72 -9.92 6.12
CA PHE A 9 0.42 -9.40 6.90
C PHE A 9 0.62 -10.13 8.23
N ARG A 10 -0.17 -11.17 8.50
CA ARG A 10 -0.12 -11.93 9.75
C ARG A 10 1.18 -12.73 9.82
N GLY A 11 1.89 -12.57 10.94
CA GLY A 11 3.21 -13.19 11.14
C GLY A 11 4.40 -12.39 10.60
N LEU A 12 4.18 -11.32 9.83
CA LEU A 12 5.25 -10.41 9.40
C LEU A 12 5.55 -9.38 10.49
N THR A 13 6.84 -9.15 10.72
CA THR A 13 7.33 -8.04 11.54
C THR A 13 6.93 -6.70 10.92
N PRO A 14 6.88 -5.60 11.70
CA PRO A 14 6.54 -4.29 11.18
C PRO A 14 7.41 -3.85 9.98
N ALA A 15 8.71 -4.19 10.00
CA ALA A 15 9.61 -3.90 8.89
C ALA A 15 9.28 -4.70 7.62
N GLU A 16 8.94 -5.98 7.78
CA GLU A 16 8.52 -6.83 6.65
C GLU A 16 7.18 -6.39 6.06
N ARG A 17 6.23 -5.93 6.89
CA ARG A 17 4.96 -5.35 6.42
C ARG A 17 5.18 -4.11 5.56
N VAL A 18 6.08 -3.22 5.99
CA VAL A 18 6.46 -2.02 5.23
C VAL A 18 7.13 -2.39 3.91
N SER A 19 8.06 -3.36 3.94
CA SER A 19 8.74 -3.83 2.74
C SER A 19 7.75 -4.46 1.74
N ALA A 20 6.86 -5.31 2.22
CA ALA A 20 5.83 -5.95 1.40
C ALA A 20 4.81 -4.92 0.85
N ALA A 21 4.40 -3.94 1.65
CA ALA A 21 3.52 -2.87 1.19
C ALA A 21 4.14 -2.07 0.04
N ARG A 22 5.44 -1.72 0.17
CA ARG A 22 6.19 -1.02 -0.87
C ARG A 22 6.31 -1.85 -2.15
N GLU A 23 6.62 -3.14 -2.03
CA GLU A 23 6.73 -4.03 -3.17
C GLU A 23 5.38 -4.15 -3.93
N ILE A 24 4.27 -4.23 -3.19
CA ILE A 24 2.93 -4.27 -3.81
C ILE A 24 2.61 -2.94 -4.49
N ALA A 25 2.96 -1.80 -3.88
CA ALA A 25 2.78 -0.48 -4.49
C ALA A 25 3.55 -0.36 -5.81
N GLU A 26 4.83 -0.76 -5.83
CA GLU A 26 5.66 -0.74 -7.03
C GLU A 26 5.06 -1.60 -8.16
N ARG A 27 4.53 -2.79 -7.83
CA ARG A 27 3.85 -3.65 -8.80
C ARG A 27 2.57 -3.02 -9.36
N PHE A 28 1.75 -2.39 -8.51
CA PHE A 28 0.56 -1.68 -8.98
C PHE A 28 0.89 -0.47 -9.86
N SER A 29 1.97 0.25 -9.57
CA SER A 29 2.45 1.34 -10.43
C SER A 29 2.85 0.86 -11.83
N VAL A 30 3.45 -0.33 -11.94
CA VAL A 30 3.74 -0.95 -13.26
C VAL A 30 2.45 -1.26 -14.03
N VAL A 31 1.43 -1.80 -13.35
CA VAL A 31 0.13 -2.11 -13.98
C VAL A 31 -0.58 -0.83 -14.42
N LEU A 32 -0.58 0.22 -13.59
CA LEU A 32 -1.14 1.53 -13.95
C LEU A 32 -0.45 2.11 -15.20
N ALA A 33 0.88 2.06 -15.27
CA ALA A 33 1.63 2.52 -16.45
C ALA A 33 1.29 1.71 -17.72
N SER A 34 0.97 0.42 -17.61
CA SER A 34 0.48 -0.37 -18.74
C SER A 34 -0.96 -0.01 -19.15
N ILE A 35 -1.81 0.36 -18.20
CA ILE A 35 -3.16 0.89 -18.50
C ILE A 35 -3.06 2.23 -19.22
N GLU A 36 -2.22 3.14 -18.75
CA GLU A 36 -2.00 4.47 -19.37
C GLU A 36 -1.47 4.36 -20.81
N ARG A 37 -0.63 3.35 -21.07
CA ARG A 37 -0.14 3.04 -22.43
C ARG A 37 -1.18 2.34 -23.31
N GLY A 38 -2.35 2.01 -22.78
CA GLY A 38 -3.42 1.30 -23.50
C GLY A 38 -3.13 -0.19 -23.74
N GLU A 39 -2.13 -0.76 -23.05
CA GLU A 39 -1.78 -2.18 -23.15
C GLU A 39 -2.77 -3.06 -22.38
N ILE A 40 -3.40 -2.50 -21.33
CA ILE A 40 -4.40 -3.14 -20.48
C ILE A 40 -5.68 -2.31 -20.53
N GLY A 41 -6.78 -2.93 -20.96
CA GLY A 41 -8.10 -2.33 -20.84
C GLY A 41 -8.59 -2.37 -19.40
N ALA A 42 -8.85 -1.21 -18.81
CA ALA A 42 -9.45 -1.08 -17.49
C ALA A 42 -10.51 0.02 -17.51
N SER A 43 -11.59 -0.17 -16.76
CA SER A 43 -12.57 0.89 -16.55
C SER A 43 -12.01 2.01 -15.67
N PRO A 44 -12.51 3.24 -15.78
CA PRO A 44 -12.09 4.34 -14.91
C PRO A 44 -12.24 4.03 -13.41
N THR A 45 -13.23 3.22 -13.04
CA THR A 45 -13.44 2.81 -11.64
C THR A 45 -12.38 1.83 -11.15
N GLU A 46 -11.90 0.93 -12.01
CA GLU A 46 -10.81 0.01 -11.68
C GLU A 46 -9.49 0.75 -11.51
N VAL A 47 -9.21 1.73 -12.39
CA VAL A 47 -8.04 2.61 -12.27
C VAL A 47 -8.07 3.38 -10.95
N ALA A 48 -9.18 4.07 -10.65
CA ALA A 48 -9.30 4.86 -9.42
C ALA A 48 -9.15 4.01 -8.14
N ARG A 49 -9.64 2.76 -8.15
CA ARG A 49 -9.44 1.84 -7.02
C ARG A 49 -7.98 1.44 -6.84
N MET A 50 -7.28 1.19 -7.95
CA MET A 50 -5.87 0.81 -7.91
C MET A 50 -4.97 1.98 -7.49
N GLU A 51 -5.24 3.18 -7.98
CA GLU A 51 -4.59 4.42 -7.52
C GLU A 51 -4.79 4.62 -6.01
N GLY A 52 -6.02 4.43 -5.51
CA GLY A 52 -6.31 4.49 -4.08
C GLY A 52 -5.55 3.43 -3.27
N ALA A 53 -5.40 2.22 -3.81
CA ALA A 53 -4.63 1.16 -3.15
C ALA A 53 -3.13 1.50 -3.08
N VAL A 54 -2.54 2.03 -4.16
CA VAL A 54 -1.15 2.49 -4.19
C VAL A 54 -0.93 3.56 -3.12
N ALA A 55 -1.80 4.58 -3.06
CA ALA A 55 -1.69 5.67 -2.09
C ALA A 55 -1.69 5.14 -0.63
N VAL A 56 -2.52 4.16 -0.32
CA VAL A 56 -2.55 3.53 1.02
C VAL A 56 -1.25 2.76 1.30
N LEU A 57 -0.75 2.00 0.33
CA LEU A 57 0.47 1.20 0.50
C LEU A 57 1.72 2.09 0.65
N GLU A 58 1.80 3.20 -0.09
CA GLU A 58 2.87 4.19 0.06
C GLU A 58 2.80 4.92 1.41
N ALA A 59 1.58 5.20 1.91
CA ALA A 59 1.39 5.79 3.23
C ALA A 59 1.87 4.84 4.35
N LEU A 60 1.68 3.52 4.20
CA LEU A 60 2.21 2.53 5.15
C LEU A 60 3.74 2.47 5.16
N GLY A 61 4.38 2.71 4.02
CA GLY A 61 5.84 2.76 3.90
C GLY A 61 6.47 4.08 4.31
N SER A 62 5.67 5.12 4.55
CA SER A 62 6.16 6.46 4.89
C SER A 62 6.50 6.55 6.39
N PRO A 63 7.72 7.01 6.75
CA PRO A 63 8.21 7.02 8.13
C PRO A 63 7.44 7.97 9.07
N GLN A 64 6.52 8.78 8.56
CA GLN A 64 5.78 9.76 9.37
C GLN A 64 4.77 9.10 10.33
N ILE A 65 4.31 7.87 10.09
CA ILE A 65 3.43 7.15 11.03
C ILE A 65 4.23 6.61 12.25
N ARG A 66 5.55 6.46 12.14
CA ARG A 66 6.40 5.94 13.24
C ARG A 66 6.53 6.93 14.41
N ASN A 67 6.36 8.24 14.18
CA ASN A 67 6.57 9.26 15.20
C ASN A 67 5.36 9.53 16.12
N SER A 68 4.19 8.93 15.86
CA SER A 68 3.01 9.11 16.72
C SER A 68 2.91 8.06 17.85
N VAL A 69 3.53 6.89 17.69
CA VAL A 69 3.37 5.77 18.64
C VAL A 69 4.41 5.82 19.75
N ASP A 70 5.63 6.31 19.49
CA ASP A 70 6.69 6.43 20.50
C ASP A 70 6.45 7.56 21.53
N ARG A 71 5.57 8.52 21.25
CA ARG A 71 5.35 9.69 22.13
C ARG A 71 4.31 9.47 23.24
N GLN A 72 3.61 8.32 23.26
CA GLN A 72 2.57 8.04 24.26
C GLN A 72 3.10 7.28 25.50
N CYS A 73 4.40 6.95 25.57
CA CYS A 73 5.01 6.28 26.72
C CYS A 73 5.69 7.22 27.73
N TYR A 74 5.46 8.54 27.65
CA TYR A 74 6.08 9.51 28.56
C TYR A 74 5.13 10.64 28.98
N THR A 75 4.04 10.28 29.66
CA THR A 75 3.31 11.15 30.60
C THR A 75 2.60 10.29 31.63
#